data_AF-A0A1G5SGV0-F1
#
_entry.id   AF-A0A1G5SGV0-F1
#
_cell.length_a   1.000
_cell.length_b   1.000
_cell.length_c   1.000
_cell.angle_alpha   90.00
_cell.angle_beta   90.00
_cell.angle_gamma   90.00
#
_symmetry.space_group_name_H-M   'P 1'
#
loop_
_entity.id
_entity.type
_entity.pdbx_description
1 polymer ?
#
loop_
_entity_poly.entity_id
_entity_poly.type
_entity_poly.pdbx_seq_one_letter_code
_entity_poly.pdbx_strand_id
1 'polypeptide(L)'
;MGDFKPIEFRGRSLDDLQAFPLAARREAGHQALPRFIEGARPMSNERFSSVWDAIEDTPEEAENMKLRSVLMKALKNHLTRTEMSQTQAAKLLGVTQPRVSDLMRGKIDLFGLDALVNMATAAGLRIEIRVLETA
;
A
#
# COMPACT_ATOMS: atom_id res chain seq x y z
N MET A 1 6.92 -39.33 27.24
CA MET A 1 8.03 -38.58 26.64
C MET A 1 8.13 -39.02 25.18
N GLY A 2 7.55 -38.24 24.28
CA GLY A 2 7.73 -38.42 22.84
C GLY A 2 8.17 -37.07 22.31
N ASP A 3 9.49 -36.88 22.21
CA ASP A 3 10.08 -35.69 21.60
C ASP A 3 9.72 -35.65 20.12
N PHE A 4 8.71 -34.87 19.75
CA PHE A 4 8.49 -34.51 18.36
C PHE A 4 9.40 -33.33 18.04
N LYS A 5 10.50 -33.64 17.35
CA LYS A 5 11.39 -32.63 16.77
C LYS A 5 10.57 -31.75 15.81
N PRO A 6 10.70 -30.42 15.84
CA PRO A 6 9.99 -29.56 14.89
C PRO A 6 10.45 -29.91 13.48
N ILE A 7 9.51 -30.23 12.60
CA ILE A 7 9.81 -30.42 11.17
C ILE A 7 9.91 -29.01 10.57
N GLU A 8 11.14 -28.53 10.41
CA GLU A 8 11.43 -27.27 9.76
C GLU A 8 11.60 -27.51 8.25
N PHE A 9 10.69 -26.96 7.45
CA PHE A 9 10.78 -27.05 5.99
C PHE A 9 11.77 -25.99 5.49
N ARG A 10 12.89 -26.42 4.88
CA ARG A 10 13.95 -25.55 4.35
C ARG A 10 13.90 -25.36 2.83
N GLY A 11 12.72 -25.49 2.22
CA GLY A 11 12.50 -25.16 0.81
C GLY A 11 12.21 -23.67 0.62
N ARG A 12 12.55 -23.13 -0.56
CA ARG A 12 12.38 -21.70 -0.87
C ARG A 12 11.20 -21.40 -1.81
N SER A 13 10.51 -22.42 -2.33
CA SER A 13 9.36 -22.25 -3.22
C SER A 13 8.39 -23.44 -3.17
N LEU A 14 7.11 -23.18 -3.48
CA LEU A 14 6.05 -24.18 -3.71
C LEU A 14 6.40 -25.15 -4.86
N ASP A 15 7.25 -24.71 -5.80
CA ASP A 15 7.70 -25.52 -6.94
C ASP A 15 8.56 -26.71 -6.51
N ASP A 16 9.33 -26.57 -5.41
CA ASP A 16 10.15 -27.65 -4.86
C ASP A 16 9.28 -28.81 -4.33
N LEU A 17 8.06 -28.50 -3.88
CA LEU A 17 7.11 -29.53 -3.44
C LEU A 17 6.57 -30.34 -4.61
N GLN A 18 6.50 -29.75 -5.82
CA GLN A 18 6.01 -30.42 -7.03
C GLN A 18 6.95 -31.52 -7.55
N ALA A 19 8.25 -31.46 -7.18
CA ALA A 19 9.27 -32.43 -7.58
C ALA A 19 9.23 -33.76 -6.80
N PHE A 20 8.53 -33.81 -5.65
CA PHE A 20 8.43 -35.05 -4.88
C PHE A 20 7.51 -36.10 -5.55
N PRO A 21 7.92 -37.37 -5.63
CA PRO A 21 7.09 -38.44 -6.18
C PRO A 21 5.75 -38.55 -5.44
N LEU A 22 4.65 -38.71 -6.19
CA LEU A 22 3.27 -38.78 -5.66
C LEU A 22 3.09 -39.80 -4.53
N ALA A 23 3.88 -40.88 -4.51
CA ALA A 23 3.85 -41.90 -3.46
C ALA A 23 4.36 -41.37 -2.11
N ALA A 24 5.39 -40.51 -2.10
CA ALA A 24 5.95 -39.92 -0.88
C ALA A 24 5.04 -38.85 -0.27
N ARG A 25 4.13 -38.27 -1.06
CA ARG A 25 3.12 -37.32 -0.57
C ARG A 25 1.97 -37.97 0.21
N ARG A 26 1.79 -39.30 0.10
CA ARG A 26 0.66 -39.99 0.73
C ARG A 26 0.87 -40.30 2.21
N GLU A 27 2.12 -40.36 2.66
CA GLU A 27 2.47 -40.72 4.04
C GLU A 27 2.36 -39.54 5.03
N ALA A 28 2.41 -38.31 4.52
CA ALA A 28 2.21 -37.08 5.29
C ALA A 28 0.76 -36.56 5.17
N GLY A 29 -0.20 -37.21 5.83
CA GLY A 29 -1.45 -36.58 6.32
C GLY A 29 -2.28 -35.68 5.37
N HIS A 30 -2.27 -35.87 4.06
CA HIS A 30 -2.94 -34.98 3.10
C HIS A 30 -4.42 -35.34 2.82
N GLN A 31 -5.20 -35.74 3.83
CA GLN A 31 -6.65 -35.94 3.65
C GLN A 31 -7.50 -34.68 3.89
N ALA A 32 -6.89 -33.56 4.30
CA ALA A 32 -7.63 -32.33 4.65
C ALA A 32 -7.47 -31.15 3.67
N LEU A 33 -6.61 -31.22 2.65
CA LEU A 33 -6.33 -30.05 1.79
C LEU A 33 -7.50 -29.58 0.88
N PRO A 34 -8.38 -30.43 0.35
CA PRO A 34 -9.41 -29.95 -0.58
C PRO A 34 -10.40 -28.97 0.07
N ARG A 35 -10.67 -29.10 1.38
CA ARG A 35 -11.63 -28.21 2.10
C ARG A 35 -11.05 -26.84 2.47
N PHE A 36 -9.73 -26.68 2.49
CA PHE A 36 -9.11 -25.37 2.80
C PHE A 36 -8.93 -24.50 1.55
N ILE A 37 -9.01 -25.08 0.35
CA ILE A 37 -8.74 -24.36 -0.91
C ILE A 37 -10.01 -23.74 -1.50
N GLU A 38 -11.21 -24.13 -1.06
CA GLU A 38 -12.49 -23.64 -1.61
C GLU A 38 -12.73 -22.13 -1.36
N GLY A 39 -12.01 -21.50 -0.43
CA GLY A 39 -12.04 -20.05 -0.17
C GLY A 39 -10.78 -19.29 -0.60
N ALA A 40 -9.70 -19.99 -0.96
CA ALA A 40 -8.46 -19.37 -1.39
C ALA A 40 -8.47 -19.30 -2.92
N ARG A 41 -9.05 -18.22 -3.47
CA ARG A 41 -8.79 -17.87 -4.88
C ARG A 41 -7.27 -17.88 -5.07
N PRO A 42 -6.75 -18.53 -6.14
CA PRO A 42 -5.33 -18.43 -6.43
C PRO A 42 -4.99 -16.95 -6.56
N MET A 43 -4.14 -16.45 -5.67
CA MET A 43 -3.58 -15.10 -5.76
C MET A 43 -2.90 -15.00 -7.12
N SER A 44 -3.52 -14.29 -8.06
CA SER A 44 -2.93 -14.04 -9.36
C SER A 44 -1.61 -13.31 -9.14
N ASN A 45 -0.54 -13.76 -9.81
CA ASN A 45 0.78 -13.11 -9.76
C ASN A 45 0.78 -11.84 -10.65
N GLU A 46 -0.28 -11.03 -10.52
CA GLU A 46 -0.46 -9.80 -11.26
C GLU A 46 0.51 -8.76 -10.71
N ARG A 47 1.33 -8.23 -11.61
CA ARG A 47 2.26 -7.13 -11.30
C ARG A 47 1.60 -5.84 -11.71
N PHE A 48 1.41 -4.96 -10.74
CA PHE A 48 0.86 -3.63 -10.94
C PHE A 48 1.98 -2.59 -11.00
N SER A 49 1.79 -1.54 -11.81
CA SER A 49 2.71 -0.40 -11.92
C SER A 49 2.71 0.48 -10.67
N SER A 50 1.59 0.54 -9.96
CA SER A 50 1.40 1.29 -8.72
C SER A 50 0.59 0.45 -7.74
N VAL A 51 0.81 0.66 -6.44
CA VAL A 51 0.02 0.02 -5.38
C VAL A 51 -1.47 0.34 -5.56
N TRP A 52 -1.79 1.58 -5.96
CA TRP A 52 -3.16 2.02 -6.19
C TRP A 52 -3.87 1.27 -7.32
N ASP A 53 -3.13 0.80 -8.34
CA ASP A 53 -3.73 0.00 -9.42
C ASP A 53 -4.15 -1.40 -8.92
N ALA A 54 -3.60 -1.85 -7.79
CA ALA A 54 -3.88 -3.15 -7.20
C ALA A 54 -5.00 -3.14 -6.15
N ILE A 55 -5.30 -1.96 -5.58
CA ILE A 55 -6.19 -1.83 -4.41
C ILE A 55 -7.46 -1.02 -4.68
N GLU A 56 -7.47 -0.17 -5.70
CA GLU A 56 -8.66 0.60 -6.07
C GLU A 56 -9.51 -0.16 -7.08
N ASP A 57 -10.84 0.04 -7.00
CA ASP A 57 -11.81 -0.67 -7.82
C ASP A 57 -11.82 -0.17 -9.28
N THR A 58 -11.43 1.10 -9.50
CA THR A 58 -11.44 1.75 -10.80
C THR A 58 -10.11 2.43 -11.16
N PRO A 59 -9.73 2.49 -12.45
CA PRO A 59 -8.56 3.25 -12.89
C PRO A 59 -8.62 4.73 -12.49
N GLU A 60 -9.80 5.33 -12.48
CA GLU A 60 -10.02 6.73 -12.10
C GLU A 60 -9.71 6.98 -10.61
N GLU A 61 -10.15 6.09 -9.73
CA GLU A 61 -9.82 6.12 -8.31
C GLU A 61 -8.33 5.91 -8.08
N ALA A 62 -7.74 4.91 -8.75
CA ALA A 62 -6.30 4.65 -8.69
C ALA A 62 -5.47 5.88 -9.07
N GLU A 63 -5.83 6.56 -10.15
CA GLU A 63 -5.12 7.77 -10.60
C GLU A 63 -5.29 8.93 -9.63
N ASN A 64 -6.50 9.11 -9.08
CA ASN A 64 -6.74 10.11 -8.04
C ASN A 64 -5.88 9.86 -6.79
N MET A 65 -5.80 8.61 -6.34
CA MET A 65 -5.00 8.23 -5.18
C MET A 65 -3.50 8.35 -5.43
N LYS A 66 -3.02 8.05 -6.64
CA LYS A 66 -1.64 8.36 -7.05
C LYS A 66 -1.34 9.85 -6.89
N LEU A 67 -2.15 10.73 -7.49
CA LEU A 67 -1.95 12.18 -7.42
C LEU A 67 -1.99 12.71 -5.98
N ARG A 68 -2.98 12.27 -5.19
CA ARG A 68 -3.08 12.63 -3.76
C ARG A 68 -1.84 12.18 -2.98
N SER A 69 -1.35 10.96 -3.23
CA SER A 69 -0.18 10.42 -2.52
C SER A 69 1.08 11.23 -2.81
N VAL A 70 1.27 11.66 -4.07
CA VAL A 70 2.40 12.50 -4.48
C VAL A 70 2.34 13.85 -3.78
N LEU A 71 1.19 14.52 -3.78
CA LEU A 71 1.03 15.83 -3.14
C LEU A 71 1.18 15.74 -1.62
N MET A 72 0.56 14.75 -0.98
CA MET A 72 0.67 14.54 0.46
C MET A 72 2.12 14.30 0.89
N LYS A 73 2.86 13.49 0.13
CA LYS A 73 4.28 13.26 0.36
C LYS A 73 5.10 14.53 0.21
N ALA A 74 4.86 15.32 -0.85
CA ALA A 74 5.56 16.58 -1.08
C ALA A 74 5.31 17.59 0.05
N LEU A 75 4.06 17.73 0.48
CA LEU A 75 3.67 18.56 1.61
C LEU A 75 4.34 18.14 2.91
N LYS A 76 4.25 16.85 3.26
CA LYS A 76 4.88 16.30 4.47
C LYS A 76 6.39 16.55 4.47
N ASN A 77 7.06 16.29 3.34
CA ASN A 77 8.50 16.53 3.22
C ASN A 77 8.85 18.02 3.38
N HIS A 78 8.05 18.93 2.81
CA HIS A 78 8.24 20.36 2.97
C HIS A 78 8.13 20.78 4.44
N LEU A 79 7.05 20.38 5.13
CA LEU A 79 6.80 20.73 6.52
C LEU A 79 7.87 20.17 7.47
N THR A 80 8.36 18.95 7.21
CA THR A 80 9.47 18.37 7.98
C THR A 80 10.78 19.12 7.74
N ARG A 81 11.09 19.49 6.49
CA ARG A 81 12.32 20.21 6.15
C ARG A 81 12.35 21.64 6.71
N THR A 82 11.19 22.28 6.85
CA THR A 82 11.08 23.62 7.46
C THR A 82 10.98 23.59 8.99
N GLU A 83 11.08 22.40 9.60
CA GLU A 83 11.05 22.18 11.05
C GLU A 83 9.81 22.80 11.75
N MET A 84 8.70 22.89 11.03
CA MET A 84 7.48 23.49 11.56
C MET A 84 6.79 22.57 12.56
N SER A 85 6.41 23.12 13.71
CA SER A 85 5.43 22.46 14.57
C SER A 85 4.07 22.35 13.87
N GLN A 86 3.25 21.38 14.28
CA GLN A 86 1.90 21.21 13.69
C GLN A 86 1.04 22.47 13.83
N THR A 87 1.21 23.26 14.90
CA THR A 87 0.49 24.52 15.11
C THR A 87 0.96 25.62 14.16
N GLN A 88 2.27 25.72 13.88
CA GLN A 88 2.80 26.67 12.90
C GLN A 88 2.35 26.30 11.49
N ALA A 89 2.44 25.02 11.14
CA ALA A 89 1.95 24.50 9.86
C ALA A 89 0.44 24.75 9.69
N ALA A 90 -0.36 24.57 10.75
CA ALA A 90 -1.80 24.83 10.71
C ALA A 90 -2.11 26.29 10.35
N LYS A 91 -1.38 27.24 10.97
CA LYS A 91 -1.50 28.67 10.66
C LYS A 91 -1.09 29.00 9.23
N LEU A 92 0.05 28.48 8.77
CA LEU A 92 0.53 28.68 7.40
C LEU A 92 -0.46 28.16 6.36
N LEU A 93 -0.98 26.95 6.59
CA LEU A 93 -1.87 26.25 5.66
C LEU A 93 -3.33 26.71 5.76
N GLY A 94 -3.68 27.56 6.74
CA GLY A 94 -5.05 28.01 6.96
C GLY A 94 -6.01 26.89 7.39
N VAL A 95 -5.51 25.87 8.09
CA VAL A 95 -6.31 24.72 8.55
C VAL A 95 -6.19 24.52 10.06
N THR A 96 -6.97 23.59 10.61
CA THR A 96 -6.89 23.24 12.03
C THR A 96 -5.66 22.36 12.32
N GLN A 97 -5.15 22.39 13.55
CA GLN A 97 -4.03 21.54 13.95
C GLN A 97 -4.34 20.03 13.82
N PRO A 98 -5.53 19.51 14.19
CA PRO A 98 -5.87 18.10 13.95
C PRO A 98 -5.77 17.72 12.47
N ARG A 99 -6.14 18.63 11.55
CA ARG A 99 -6.02 18.42 10.11
C ARG A 99 -4.56 18.24 9.68
N VAL A 100 -3.64 19.06 10.20
CA VAL A 100 -2.20 18.87 9.98
C VAL A 100 -1.72 17.54 10.56
N SER A 101 -2.23 17.14 11.73
CA SER A 101 -1.90 15.85 12.33
C SER A 101 -2.28 14.67 11.44
N ASP A 102 -3.48 14.71 10.85
CA ASP A 102 -3.96 13.70 9.90
C ASP A 102 -3.10 13.67 8.62
N LEU A 103 -2.69 14.83 8.11
CA LEU A 103 -1.77 14.96 6.98
C LEU A 103 -0.42 14.29 7.28
N MET A 104 0.19 14.60 8.42
CA MET A 104 1.51 14.07 8.80
C MET A 104 1.49 12.55 9.05
N ARG A 105 0.35 12.03 9.52
CA ARG A 105 0.08 10.59 9.70
C ARG A 105 -0.26 9.86 8.40
N GLY A 106 -0.44 10.59 7.29
CA GLY A 106 -0.70 9.99 5.98
C GLY A 106 -2.13 9.48 5.80
N LYS A 107 -3.12 10.04 6.50
CA LYS A 107 -4.54 9.67 6.36
C LYS A 107 -5.11 10.20 5.04
N ILE A 108 -4.64 9.66 3.92
CA ILE A 108 -4.89 10.14 2.57
C ILE A 108 -6.38 10.21 2.21
N ASP A 109 -7.19 9.28 2.70
CA ASP A 109 -8.64 9.22 2.41
C ASP A 109 -9.40 10.44 2.94
N LEU A 110 -8.85 11.10 3.97
CA LEU A 110 -9.46 12.30 4.52
C LEU A 110 -9.22 13.55 3.65
N PHE A 111 -8.36 13.48 2.63
CA PHE A 111 -7.96 14.65 1.84
C PHE A 111 -8.37 14.49 0.38
N GLY A 112 -9.18 15.43 -0.10
CA GLY A 112 -9.40 15.61 -1.53
C GLY A 112 -8.15 16.11 -2.24
N LEU A 113 -8.07 15.87 -3.55
CA LEU A 113 -6.98 16.35 -4.40
C LEU A 113 -6.89 17.88 -4.38
N ASP A 114 -8.03 18.56 -4.48
CA ASP A 114 -8.20 20.01 -4.39
C ASP A 114 -7.65 20.58 -3.06
N ALA A 115 -7.96 19.93 -1.94
CA ALA A 115 -7.49 20.34 -0.63
C ALA A 115 -5.96 20.26 -0.53
N LEU A 116 -5.35 19.21 -1.08
CA LEU A 116 -3.89 19.06 -1.11
C LEU A 116 -3.23 20.09 -2.03
N VAL A 117 -3.84 20.42 -3.17
CA VAL A 117 -3.38 21.49 -4.06
C VAL A 117 -3.39 22.85 -3.35
N ASN A 118 -4.48 23.16 -2.64
CA ASN A 118 -4.60 24.40 -1.88
C ASN A 118 -3.57 24.48 -0.75
N MET A 119 -3.37 23.39 -0.01
CA MET A 119 -2.35 23.34 1.06
C MET A 119 -0.93 23.49 0.50
N ALA A 120 -0.61 22.82 -0.61
CA ALA A 120 0.71 22.93 -1.24
C ALA A 120 0.99 24.37 -1.70
N THR A 121 -0.01 25.01 -2.31
CA THR A 121 0.09 26.41 -2.72
C THR A 121 0.28 27.34 -1.51
N ALA A 122 -0.47 27.12 -0.43
CA ALA A 122 -0.31 27.88 0.84
C ALA A 122 1.07 27.67 1.48
N ALA A 123 1.68 26.50 1.30
CA ALA A 123 3.06 26.22 1.71
C ALA A 123 4.13 26.85 0.79
N GLY A 124 3.73 27.60 -0.25
CA GLY A 124 4.64 28.19 -1.23
C GLY A 124 5.24 27.16 -2.20
N LEU A 125 4.64 25.97 -2.31
CA LEU A 125 5.02 24.98 -3.31
C LEU A 125 4.33 25.29 -4.63
N ARG A 126 5.08 25.21 -5.74
CA ARG A 126 4.52 25.26 -7.09
C ARG A 126 4.20 23.84 -7.56
N ILE A 127 2.99 23.66 -8.08
CA ILE A 127 2.52 22.38 -8.62
C ILE A 127 2.52 22.47 -10.15
N GLU A 128 3.03 21.44 -10.80
CA GLU A 128 2.92 21.23 -12.25
C GLU A 128 2.28 19.86 -12.47
N ILE A 129 1.22 19.83 -13.28
CA ILE A 129 0.53 18.60 -13.66
C ILE A 129 0.73 18.41 -15.16
N ARG A 130 1.18 17.22 -15.55
CA ARG A 130 1.31 16.82 -16.96
C ARG A 130 0.30 15.71 -17.23
N VAL A 131 -0.52 15.91 -18.26
CA VAL A 131 -1.46 14.91 -18.75
C VAL A 131 -0.81 14.21 -19.95
N LEU A 132 -0.80 12.88 -19.93
CA LEU A 132 -0.23 12.05 -20.98
C LEU A 132 -1.35 11.18 -21.57
N GLU A 133 -1.27 10.88 -22.86
CA GLU A 133 -2.17 9.92 -23.49
C GLU A 133 -1.83 8.50 -23.02
N THR A 134 -2.85 7.72 -22.69
CA THR A 134 -2.72 6.29 -22.43
C THR A 134 -2.47 5.56 -23.76
N ALA A 135 -1.34 4.85 -23.85
CA ALA A 135 -0.96 4.03 -25.01
C ALA A 135 -1.75 2.71 -25.08
#